data_AF-A0A957PKK6-F1
#
_entry.id   AF-A0A957PKK6-F1
#
_cell.length_a   1.000
_cell.length_b   1.000
_cell.length_c   1.000
_cell.angle_alpha   90.00
_cell.angle_beta   90.00
_cell.angle_gamma   90.00
#
_symmetry.space_group_name_H-M   'P 1'
#
loop_
_entity.id
_entity.type
_entity.pdbx_description
1 polymer ?
#
loop_
_entity_poly.entity_id
_entity_poly.type
_entity_poly.pdbx_seq_one_letter_code
_entity_poly.pdbx_strand_id
1 'polypeptide(L)'
;MKRAYGIVGVLFLALMAIFVVVAVVAVRTFLNSSPAVDQAGGGVAAPDNAIEVSLVYAPEEELYILDAIREFNQAFAEGRNPVTGERLASGEQPIYVTGRSGSSGTVHQGIINAVIAPNNTNVEKPTIFSPSVSHWLALVNYQTGREVFDLADSPPTALAPVVMAIWESRLEAIQQHNGGQPVGWEELLQVLHNPDGWGAYGIPGRKTIYYGHTDPYVSSTALSTLIAEFYASARYNSDQADFRRLTLDIVDNAKVQEGVRDIEGMIKHYSARTTEFKEYIAQGPDYLDFVALEENDLIYINQGKTTYKPPEKLVALYPKEGTFWHEHPFAIPNADWVSPEQRAGAKLFTDYILSEAVQRKVMEAGFRPVNPAVTLDYPFVAELGVDPQQPATVLDAPSPDVIAAVQASWQFVKKQADILLVIDTSGSMEGDKLEQAKQAAQEFLNRLPPQNQVALVEFNDISTTLVPMNSYESIQGQLRQSIDGLYADGGTALYDAIIEAANSIQNEDGDRIRAIIVLSDGQDTASVHSLRDVTSLARGERNPLLIFPVAYGRDADISALNNIARFSSTKVLSGDPEGIKELFELISSYF
;
A
#
# COMPACT_ATOMS: atom_id res chain seq x y z
N MET A 1 -46.36 41.90 -31.22
CA MET A 1 -45.27 41.60 -30.26
C MET A 1 -44.99 40.08 -30.17
N LYS A 2 -44.74 39.39 -31.30
CA LYS A 2 -44.57 37.91 -31.34
C LYS A 2 -43.52 37.42 -32.36
N ARG A 3 -42.51 38.22 -32.69
CA ARG A 3 -41.44 37.82 -33.65
C ARG A 3 -39.99 38.11 -33.24
N ALA A 4 -39.73 38.51 -32.00
CA ALA A 4 -38.36 38.83 -31.55
C ALA A 4 -37.67 37.74 -30.69
N TYR A 5 -38.39 36.72 -30.21
CA TYR A 5 -37.82 35.72 -29.29
C TYR A 5 -37.35 34.41 -29.95
N GLY A 6 -37.64 34.18 -31.23
CA GLY A 6 -37.23 32.96 -31.93
C GLY A 6 -35.79 32.96 -32.46
N ILE A 7 -35.23 34.14 -32.74
CA ILE A 7 -33.89 34.25 -33.37
C ILE A 7 -32.77 34.22 -32.32
N VAL A 8 -33.05 34.68 -31.09
CA VAL A 8 -32.05 34.66 -30.00
C VAL A 8 -31.85 33.23 -29.46
N GLY A 9 -32.90 32.41 -29.36
CA GLY A 9 -32.79 31.03 -28.87
C GLY A 9 -32.07 30.09 -29.84
N VAL A 10 -32.24 30.28 -31.15
CA VAL A 10 -31.57 29.45 -32.17
C VAL A 10 -30.09 29.82 -32.33
N LEU A 11 -29.73 31.11 -32.19
CA LEU A 11 -28.32 31.51 -32.15
C LEU A 11 -27.60 31.01 -30.88
N PHE A 12 -28.28 30.96 -29.73
CA PHE A 12 -27.69 30.48 -28.47
C PHE A 12 -27.43 28.98 -28.49
N LEU A 13 -28.34 28.19 -29.05
CA LEU A 13 -28.17 26.74 -29.24
C LEU A 13 -27.10 26.40 -30.29
N ALA A 14 -26.98 27.19 -31.37
CA ALA A 14 -25.92 27.02 -32.36
C ALA A 14 -24.53 27.38 -31.81
N LEU A 15 -24.43 28.44 -30.98
CA LEU A 15 -23.20 28.82 -30.29
C LEU A 15 -22.79 27.79 -29.23
N MET A 16 -23.74 27.21 -28.47
CA MET A 16 -23.45 26.11 -27.55
C MET A 16 -23.04 24.82 -28.28
N ALA A 17 -23.67 24.47 -29.39
CA ALA A 17 -23.29 23.29 -30.18
C ALA A 17 -21.89 23.45 -30.80
N ILE A 18 -21.53 24.65 -31.26
CA ILE A 18 -20.17 24.96 -31.74
C ILE A 18 -19.17 24.95 -30.57
N PHE A 19 -19.53 25.44 -29.38
CA PHE A 19 -18.67 25.36 -28.19
C PHE A 19 -18.47 23.93 -27.70
N VAL A 20 -19.51 23.08 -27.77
CA VAL A 20 -19.41 21.66 -27.40
C VAL A 20 -18.63 20.86 -28.44
N VAL A 21 -18.77 21.17 -29.74
CA VAL A 21 -17.97 20.49 -30.78
C VAL A 21 -16.53 20.98 -30.81
N VAL A 22 -16.26 22.28 -30.58
CA VAL A 22 -14.90 22.80 -30.42
C VAL A 22 -14.28 22.33 -29.11
N ALA A 23 -15.05 22.17 -28.02
CA ALA A 23 -14.56 21.56 -26.79
C ALA A 23 -14.33 20.05 -26.96
N VAL A 24 -15.16 19.30 -27.69
CA VAL A 24 -14.96 17.86 -27.93
C VAL A 24 -13.83 17.61 -28.93
N VAL A 25 -13.61 18.49 -29.91
CA VAL A 25 -12.46 18.42 -30.82
C VAL A 25 -11.19 18.92 -30.15
N ALA A 26 -11.23 19.98 -29.34
CA ALA A 26 -10.10 20.44 -28.54
C ALA A 26 -9.74 19.45 -27.43
N VAL A 27 -10.72 18.77 -26.81
CA VAL A 27 -10.51 17.66 -25.87
C VAL A 27 -9.99 16.43 -26.60
N ARG A 28 -10.41 16.13 -27.84
CA ARG A 28 -9.80 15.05 -28.65
C ARG A 28 -8.39 15.37 -29.17
N THR A 29 -8.05 16.63 -29.45
CA THR A 29 -6.67 17.02 -29.80
C THR A 29 -5.79 17.23 -28.58
N PHE A 30 -6.32 17.63 -27.42
CA PHE A 30 -5.58 17.62 -26.13
C PHE A 30 -5.39 16.21 -25.56
N LEU A 31 -6.35 15.29 -25.74
CA LEU A 31 -6.20 13.90 -25.31
C LEU A 31 -5.28 13.07 -26.22
N ASN A 32 -4.96 13.55 -27.43
CA ASN A 32 -3.96 12.95 -28.32
C ASN A 32 -2.67 13.78 -28.47
N SER A 33 -2.50 14.82 -27.66
CA SER A 33 -1.21 15.50 -27.47
C SER A 33 -0.95 15.68 -25.98
N SER A 34 -0.81 14.53 -25.29
CA SER A 34 -0.25 14.54 -23.95
C SER A 34 1.21 15.01 -24.02
N PRO A 35 1.67 15.94 -23.17
CA PRO A 35 3.09 16.24 -22.97
C PRO A 35 3.82 15.12 -22.21
N ALA A 36 3.23 13.91 -22.15
CA ALA A 36 3.76 12.76 -21.43
C ALA A 36 5.04 12.17 -22.05
N VAL A 37 5.36 12.53 -23.29
CA VAL A 37 6.53 11.99 -24.01
C VAL A 37 7.85 12.56 -23.46
N ASP A 38 7.85 13.73 -22.81
CA ASP A 38 9.09 14.39 -22.37
C ASP A 38 9.56 14.03 -20.95
N GLN A 39 8.71 13.48 -20.07
CA GLN A 39 9.17 13.20 -18.68
C GLN A 39 9.95 11.88 -18.53
N ALA A 40 9.64 10.85 -19.33
CA ALA A 40 10.24 9.53 -19.18
C ALA A 40 11.76 9.51 -19.47
N GLY A 41 12.24 10.35 -20.39
CA GLY A 41 13.68 10.52 -20.69
C GLY A 41 14.34 11.70 -19.98
N GLY A 42 13.69 12.26 -18.96
CA GLY A 42 14.22 13.39 -18.20
C GLY A 42 14.18 14.73 -18.93
N GLY A 43 13.39 14.87 -20.01
CA GLY A 43 13.27 16.09 -20.81
C GLY A 43 14.31 16.25 -21.92
N VAL A 44 15.07 15.19 -22.23
CA VAL A 44 16.05 15.16 -23.32
C VAL A 44 15.43 14.42 -24.51
N ALA A 45 15.52 14.96 -25.73
CA ALA A 45 15.02 14.27 -26.91
C ALA A 45 15.91 13.07 -27.30
N ALA A 46 15.29 11.94 -27.65
CA ALA A 46 16.00 10.76 -28.12
C ALA A 46 16.73 11.03 -29.46
N PRO A 47 18.01 10.68 -29.60
CA PRO A 47 18.68 10.68 -30.90
C PRO A 47 18.03 9.69 -31.88
N ASP A 48 17.96 10.05 -33.17
CA ASP A 48 17.26 9.27 -34.22
C ASP A 48 17.73 7.80 -34.35
N ASN A 49 18.97 7.48 -33.95
CA ASN A 49 19.58 6.16 -34.05
C ASN A 49 19.90 5.55 -32.66
N ALA A 50 19.26 6.03 -31.60
CA ALA A 50 19.54 5.57 -30.25
C ALA A 50 19.00 4.15 -29.99
N ILE A 51 19.75 3.41 -29.18
CA ILE A 51 19.27 2.16 -28.57
C ILE A 51 18.42 2.56 -27.36
N GLU A 52 17.13 2.20 -27.39
CA GLU A 52 16.21 2.48 -26.30
C GLU A 52 16.34 1.44 -25.18
N VAL A 53 16.60 1.92 -23.97
CA VAL A 53 16.66 1.12 -22.73
C VAL A 53 15.53 1.58 -21.82
N SER A 54 14.59 0.69 -21.52
CA SER A 54 13.50 0.99 -20.58
C SER A 54 13.84 0.48 -19.18
N LEU A 55 13.80 1.39 -18.20
CA LEU A 55 13.95 1.11 -16.78
C LEU A 55 12.60 1.21 -16.09
N VAL A 56 12.26 0.17 -15.33
CA VAL A 56 11.19 0.23 -14.34
C VAL A 56 11.83 0.11 -12.97
N TYR A 57 11.70 1.15 -12.15
CA TYR A 57 12.38 1.29 -10.86
C TYR A 57 11.39 1.42 -9.70
N ALA A 58 11.82 1.05 -8.50
CA ALA A 58 11.03 1.20 -7.29
C ALA A 58 10.81 2.69 -6.95
N PRO A 59 9.61 3.12 -6.49
CA PRO A 59 9.29 4.53 -6.28
C PRO A 59 10.31 5.32 -5.45
N GLU A 60 10.96 4.67 -4.50
CA GLU A 60 11.97 5.25 -3.62
C GLU A 60 13.19 5.78 -4.40
N GLU A 61 13.54 5.18 -5.55
CA GLU A 61 14.66 5.60 -6.40
C GLU A 61 14.41 6.91 -7.15
N GLU A 62 13.15 7.36 -7.24
CA GLU A 62 12.76 8.58 -7.98
C GLU A 62 13.55 9.82 -7.50
N LEU A 63 14.02 9.80 -6.26
CA LEU A 63 14.83 10.84 -5.62
C LEU A 63 16.18 11.10 -6.31
N TYR A 64 16.73 10.14 -7.06
CA TYR A 64 18.00 10.33 -7.78
C TYR A 64 17.94 9.86 -9.25
N ILE A 65 17.10 8.86 -9.56
CA ILE A 65 17.19 8.16 -10.84
C ILE A 65 16.77 9.03 -12.02
N LEU A 66 15.79 9.93 -11.85
CA LEU A 66 15.33 10.81 -12.92
C LEU A 66 16.41 11.80 -13.37
N ASP A 67 17.17 12.35 -12.42
CA ASP A 67 18.28 13.23 -12.73
C ASP A 67 19.46 12.45 -13.35
N ALA A 68 19.72 11.23 -12.88
CA ALA A 68 20.72 10.34 -13.49
C ALA A 68 20.36 9.98 -14.95
N ILE A 69 19.10 9.64 -15.22
CA ILE A 69 18.60 9.39 -16.60
C ILE A 69 18.80 10.64 -17.47
N ARG A 70 18.40 11.82 -16.97
CA ARG A 70 18.54 13.08 -17.71
C ARG A 70 19.99 13.32 -18.09
N GLU A 71 20.91 13.21 -17.14
CA GLU A 71 22.34 13.47 -17.38
C GLU A 71 22.99 12.45 -18.31
N PHE A 72 22.62 11.18 -18.17
CA PHE A 72 23.07 10.11 -19.07
C PHE A 72 22.62 10.38 -20.51
N ASN A 73 21.33 10.67 -20.71
CA ASN A 73 20.77 10.97 -22.03
C ASN A 73 21.38 12.26 -22.61
N GLN A 74 21.59 13.28 -21.78
CA GLN A 74 22.21 14.54 -22.20
C GLN A 74 23.64 14.32 -22.69
N ALA A 75 24.44 13.47 -22.02
CA ALA A 75 25.79 13.15 -22.46
C ALA A 75 25.80 12.54 -23.87
N PHE A 76 24.90 11.59 -24.13
CA PHE A 76 24.75 10.99 -25.45
C PHE A 76 24.26 11.97 -26.52
N ALA A 77 23.30 12.84 -26.17
CA ALA A 77 22.83 13.90 -27.07
C ALA A 77 23.95 14.88 -27.47
N GLU A 78 24.94 15.07 -26.59
CA GLU A 78 26.13 15.88 -26.85
C GLU A 78 27.28 15.10 -27.53
N GLY A 79 27.06 13.83 -27.87
CA GLY A 79 28.06 12.99 -28.52
C GLY A 79 29.19 12.57 -27.59
N ARG A 80 28.91 12.37 -26.29
CA ARG A 80 29.87 11.91 -25.29
C ARG A 80 29.40 10.61 -24.62
N ASN A 81 30.36 9.75 -24.26
CA ASN A 81 30.10 8.58 -23.44
C ASN A 81 29.95 9.02 -21.97
N PRO A 82 28.82 8.71 -21.29
CA PRO A 82 28.54 9.19 -19.94
C PRO A 82 29.44 8.59 -18.85
N VAL A 83 30.06 7.43 -19.10
CA VAL A 83 30.95 6.77 -18.13
C VAL A 83 32.38 7.27 -18.25
N THR A 84 32.90 7.41 -19.48
CA THR A 84 34.30 7.81 -19.72
C THR A 84 34.47 9.33 -19.91
N GLY A 85 33.41 10.04 -20.29
CA GLY A 85 33.45 11.45 -20.67
C GLY A 85 34.05 11.72 -22.05
N GLU A 86 34.52 10.69 -22.76
CA GLU A 86 35.12 10.81 -24.09
C GLU A 86 34.06 11.06 -25.17
N ARG A 87 34.47 11.59 -26.33
CA ARG A 87 33.58 11.68 -27.49
C ARG A 87 33.24 10.29 -28.01
N LEU A 88 32.01 10.10 -28.44
CA LEU A 88 31.57 8.84 -29.05
C LEU A 88 32.47 8.49 -30.24
N ALA A 89 32.86 7.22 -30.31
CA ALA A 89 33.62 6.70 -31.43
C ALA A 89 32.77 6.73 -32.72
N SER A 90 33.44 6.76 -33.87
CA SER A 90 32.75 6.72 -35.17
C SER A 90 31.94 5.42 -35.30
N GLY A 91 30.61 5.54 -35.34
CA GLY A 91 29.69 4.41 -35.45
C GLY A 91 29.20 3.84 -34.11
N GLU A 92 29.64 4.39 -32.97
CA GLU A 92 29.04 4.11 -31.66
C GLU A 92 27.61 4.66 -31.65
N GLN A 93 26.65 3.80 -31.32
CA GLN A 93 25.25 4.20 -31.21
C GLN A 93 24.98 4.82 -29.85
N PRO A 94 24.28 5.96 -29.78
CA PRO A 94 23.89 6.52 -28.50
C PRO A 94 22.88 5.61 -27.81
N ILE A 95 22.87 5.63 -26.48
CA ILE A 95 21.85 4.95 -25.68
C ILE A 95 20.89 6.01 -25.16
N TYR A 96 19.60 5.72 -25.19
CA TYR A 96 18.56 6.56 -24.64
C TYR A 96 17.76 5.78 -23.61
N VAL A 97 17.83 6.22 -22.37
CA VAL A 97 17.16 5.58 -21.24
C VAL A 97 15.83 6.28 -20.98
N THR A 98 14.78 5.48 -20.82
CA THR A 98 13.50 5.94 -20.29
C THR A 98 13.23 5.27 -18.96
N GLY A 99 12.71 6.02 -18.00
CA GLY A 99 12.41 5.54 -16.66
C GLY A 99 10.96 5.74 -16.29
N ARG A 100 10.37 4.76 -15.62
CA ARG A 100 9.10 4.93 -14.91
C ARG A 100 9.13 4.23 -13.55
N SER A 101 8.50 4.86 -12.57
CA SER A 101 8.26 4.26 -11.27
C SER A 101 7.23 3.12 -11.37
N GLY A 102 7.39 2.09 -10.53
CA GLY A 102 6.42 1.02 -10.37
C GLY A 102 6.66 0.20 -9.11
N SER A 103 5.60 -0.10 -8.37
CA SER A 103 5.67 -0.99 -7.20
C SER A 103 6.25 -2.35 -7.58
N SER A 104 7.27 -2.79 -6.85
CA SER A 104 8.06 -3.97 -7.23
C SER A 104 7.21 -5.23 -7.40
N GLY A 105 6.21 -5.48 -6.53
CA GLY A 105 5.31 -6.62 -6.66
C GLY A 105 4.37 -6.54 -7.86
N THR A 106 3.88 -5.35 -8.21
CA THR A 106 3.05 -5.15 -9.41
C THR A 106 3.85 -5.39 -10.69
N VAL A 107 5.07 -4.86 -10.77
CA VAL A 107 5.94 -4.98 -11.94
C VAL A 107 6.41 -6.43 -12.10
N HIS A 108 6.78 -7.09 -11.01
CA HIS A 108 7.08 -8.52 -10.94
C HIS A 108 5.97 -9.36 -11.56
N GLN A 109 4.71 -9.15 -11.17
CA GLN A 109 3.58 -9.89 -11.72
C GLN A 109 3.39 -9.63 -13.22
N GLY A 110 3.61 -8.39 -13.67
CA GLY A 110 3.60 -8.05 -15.08
C GLY A 110 4.67 -8.77 -15.89
N ILE A 111 5.88 -8.92 -15.34
CA ILE A 111 6.99 -9.66 -15.98
C ILE A 111 6.64 -11.15 -16.06
N ILE A 112 6.09 -11.74 -14.99
CA ILE A 112 5.59 -13.12 -15.02
C ILE A 112 4.56 -13.28 -16.14
N ASN A 113 3.57 -12.39 -16.21
CA ASN A 113 2.55 -12.42 -17.26
C ASN A 113 3.20 -12.34 -18.65
N ALA A 114 4.23 -11.51 -18.85
CA ALA A 114 4.95 -11.43 -20.12
C ALA A 114 5.61 -12.76 -20.53
N VAL A 115 6.02 -13.58 -19.55
CA VAL A 115 6.70 -14.87 -19.77
C VAL A 115 5.70 -16.02 -19.95
N ILE A 116 4.68 -16.14 -19.09
CA ILE A 116 3.79 -17.31 -19.05
C ILE A 116 2.45 -17.08 -19.77
N ALA A 117 2.02 -15.83 -19.92
CA ALA A 117 0.75 -15.45 -20.52
C ALA A 117 0.90 -14.19 -21.41
N PRO A 118 1.74 -14.23 -22.46
CA PRO A 118 2.17 -13.03 -23.20
C PRO A 118 1.06 -12.26 -23.91
N ASN A 119 -0.14 -12.85 -24.05
CA ASN A 119 -1.34 -12.20 -24.62
C ASN A 119 -2.19 -11.49 -23.55
N ASN A 120 -1.78 -11.51 -22.29
CA ASN A 120 -2.42 -10.76 -21.21
C ASN A 120 -2.27 -9.25 -21.48
N THR A 121 -3.29 -8.45 -21.13
CA THR A 121 -3.23 -6.99 -21.25
C THR A 121 -2.30 -6.35 -20.22
N ASN A 122 -2.02 -7.07 -19.12
CA ASN A 122 -1.24 -6.59 -17.97
C ASN A 122 0.14 -7.27 -17.97
N VAL A 123 0.97 -6.95 -18.96
CA VAL A 123 2.33 -7.47 -19.10
C VAL A 123 3.35 -6.35 -18.94
N GLU A 124 4.54 -6.71 -18.44
CA GLU A 124 5.67 -5.78 -18.30
C GLU A 124 6.89 -6.35 -19.00
N LYS A 125 7.54 -5.52 -19.84
CA LYS A 125 8.69 -5.91 -20.66
C LYS A 125 9.82 -4.87 -20.57
N PRO A 126 10.35 -4.59 -19.36
CA PRO A 126 11.44 -3.65 -19.22
C PRO A 126 12.74 -4.22 -19.79
N THR A 127 13.66 -3.33 -20.17
CA THR A 127 15.08 -3.67 -20.38
C THR A 127 15.79 -3.87 -19.04
N ILE A 128 15.50 -3.03 -18.05
CA ILE A 128 16.02 -3.11 -16.68
C ILE A 128 14.84 -3.09 -15.71
N PHE A 129 14.79 -4.06 -14.80
CA PHE A 129 13.92 -4.04 -13.65
C PHE A 129 14.75 -3.78 -12.39
N SER A 130 14.44 -2.70 -11.68
CA SER A 130 15.05 -2.34 -10.39
C SER A 130 13.99 -2.39 -9.29
N PRO A 131 13.69 -3.57 -8.71
CA PRO A 131 12.90 -3.65 -7.49
C PRO A 131 13.70 -3.12 -6.30
N SER A 132 13.09 -2.78 -5.15
CA SER A 132 13.89 -2.40 -3.98
C SER A 132 14.76 -3.55 -3.46
N VAL A 133 14.30 -4.79 -3.63
CA VAL A 133 14.97 -5.99 -3.09
C VAL A 133 14.90 -7.16 -4.08
N SER A 134 15.97 -7.96 -4.16
CA SER A 134 16.11 -9.11 -5.08
C SER A 134 15.13 -10.26 -4.84
N HIS A 135 14.37 -10.25 -3.73
CA HIS A 135 13.34 -11.24 -3.44
C HIS A 135 12.34 -11.34 -4.60
N TRP A 136 12.00 -10.20 -5.22
CA TRP A 136 11.13 -10.17 -6.38
C TRP A 136 11.75 -10.85 -7.59
N LEU A 137 13.03 -10.67 -7.86
CA LEU A 137 13.72 -11.36 -8.97
C LEU A 137 13.68 -12.88 -8.78
N ALA A 138 13.94 -13.34 -7.55
CA ALA A 138 13.86 -14.76 -7.18
C ALA A 138 12.45 -15.32 -7.33
N LEU A 139 11.41 -14.56 -6.96
CA LEU A 139 10.01 -14.94 -7.14
C LEU A 139 9.61 -15.03 -8.62
N VAL A 140 10.09 -14.11 -9.50
CA VAL A 140 9.86 -14.24 -10.95
C VAL A 140 10.40 -15.58 -11.45
N ASN A 141 11.65 -15.91 -11.07
CA ASN A 141 12.28 -17.14 -11.52
C ASN A 141 11.50 -18.38 -11.07
N TYR A 142 11.13 -18.39 -9.78
CA TYR A 142 10.37 -19.48 -9.17
C TYR A 142 9.00 -19.68 -9.79
N GLN A 143 8.21 -18.62 -9.95
CA GLN A 143 6.83 -18.70 -10.44
C GLN A 143 6.74 -18.96 -11.94
N THR A 144 7.75 -18.55 -12.72
CA THR A 144 7.83 -18.87 -14.15
C THR A 144 8.45 -20.24 -14.41
N GLY A 145 9.17 -20.81 -13.43
CA GLY A 145 9.99 -22.01 -13.61
C GLY A 145 11.16 -21.81 -14.59
N ARG A 146 11.62 -20.56 -14.75
CA ARG A 146 12.69 -20.16 -15.70
C ARG A 146 13.67 -19.22 -15.01
N GLU A 147 14.92 -19.21 -15.47
CA GLU A 147 15.89 -18.20 -15.06
C GLU A 147 15.70 -16.91 -15.87
N VAL A 148 14.64 -16.17 -15.54
CA VAL A 148 14.35 -14.86 -16.14
C VAL A 148 15.37 -13.82 -15.69
N PHE A 149 15.87 -13.91 -14.45
CA PHE A 149 16.92 -13.05 -13.93
C PHE A 149 18.08 -13.90 -13.41
N ASP A 150 19.30 -13.54 -13.80
CA ASP A 150 20.51 -14.04 -13.14
C ASP A 150 20.75 -13.20 -11.89
N LEU A 151 20.50 -13.78 -10.71
CA LEU A 151 20.67 -13.08 -9.44
C LEU A 151 22.14 -12.73 -9.16
N ALA A 152 23.10 -13.42 -9.78
CA ALA A 152 24.52 -13.13 -9.63
C ALA A 152 24.99 -11.99 -10.56
N ASP A 153 24.27 -11.74 -11.67
CA ASP A 153 24.51 -10.63 -12.62
C ASP A 153 23.47 -9.50 -12.45
N SER A 154 22.96 -9.32 -11.22
CA SER A 154 22.03 -8.24 -10.86
C SER A 154 22.65 -7.40 -9.72
N PRO A 155 23.63 -6.51 -10.04
CA PRO A 155 24.39 -5.81 -9.02
C PRO A 155 23.52 -4.83 -8.23
N PRO A 156 23.79 -4.65 -6.92
CA PRO A 156 23.12 -3.63 -6.12
C PRO A 156 23.54 -2.24 -6.60
N THR A 157 22.61 -1.27 -6.61
CA THR A 157 22.91 0.10 -7.07
C THR A 157 22.71 1.17 -6.00
N ALA A 158 21.96 0.86 -4.96
CA ALA A 158 21.74 1.69 -3.78
C ALA A 158 21.42 0.77 -2.59
N LEU A 159 21.75 1.17 -1.37
CA LEU A 159 21.46 0.36 -0.18
C LEU A 159 20.60 1.14 0.82
N ALA A 160 19.48 0.59 1.25
CA ALA A 160 18.70 1.10 2.36
C ALA A 160 18.22 -0.07 3.22
N PRO A 161 18.54 -0.14 4.52
CA PRO A 161 17.96 -1.16 5.37
C PRO A 161 16.48 -0.86 5.61
N VAL A 162 15.67 -1.90 5.78
CA VAL A 162 14.31 -1.74 6.32
C VAL A 162 14.41 -1.47 7.81
N VAL A 163 13.72 -0.43 8.28
CA VAL A 163 13.72 0.01 9.68
C VAL A 163 12.30 0.15 10.19
N MET A 164 12.12 0.00 11.49
CA MET A 164 10.91 0.47 12.17
C MET A 164 11.11 1.95 12.48
N ALA A 165 10.52 2.83 11.68
CA ALA A 165 10.48 4.25 11.96
C ALA A 165 9.55 4.48 13.16
N ILE A 166 10.14 4.65 14.34
CA ILE A 166 9.45 4.78 15.63
C ILE A 166 9.66 6.18 16.20
N TRP A 167 8.70 6.71 16.95
CA TRP A 167 8.88 7.98 17.64
C TRP A 167 9.99 7.86 18.70
N GLU A 168 10.85 8.88 18.78
CA GLU A 168 11.98 8.90 19.71
C GLU A 168 11.56 8.58 21.15
N SER A 169 10.47 9.21 21.63
CA SER A 169 9.90 9.00 22.96
C SER A 169 9.42 7.58 23.21
N ARG A 170 8.92 6.89 22.18
CA ARG A 170 8.47 5.50 22.27
C ARG A 170 9.64 4.55 22.39
N LEU A 171 10.67 4.75 21.56
CA LEU A 171 11.88 3.94 21.63
C LEU A 171 12.64 4.16 22.95
N GLU A 172 12.80 5.42 23.37
CA GLU A 172 13.44 5.76 24.65
C GLU A 172 12.71 5.15 25.84
N ALA A 173 11.37 5.17 25.84
CA ALA A 173 10.58 4.58 26.92
C ALA A 173 10.79 3.06 27.04
N ILE A 174 10.82 2.34 25.92
CA ILE A 174 11.14 0.90 25.89
C ILE A 174 12.57 0.65 26.40
N GLN A 175 13.54 1.43 25.90
CA GLN A 175 14.94 1.31 26.30
C GLN A 175 15.17 1.61 27.79
N GLN A 176 14.48 2.60 28.34
CA GLN A 176 14.55 2.90 29.77
C GLN A 176 13.95 1.76 30.61
N HIS A 177 12.83 1.21 30.16
CA HIS A 177 12.16 0.10 30.85
C HIS A 177 13.01 -1.19 30.83
N ASN A 178 13.67 -1.49 29.71
CA ASN A 178 14.46 -2.71 29.54
C ASN A 178 15.92 -2.60 30.01
N GLY A 179 16.32 -1.47 30.60
CA GLY A 179 17.69 -1.25 31.10
C GLY A 179 18.73 -1.02 29.99
N GLY A 180 18.32 -0.44 28.86
CA GLY A 180 19.17 -0.09 27.72
C GLY A 180 19.52 -1.28 26.82
N GLN A 181 18.78 -2.39 26.92
CA GLN A 181 18.98 -3.55 26.06
C GLN A 181 18.49 -3.25 24.63
N PRO A 182 19.08 -3.91 23.61
CA PRO A 182 18.60 -3.81 22.23
C PRO A 182 17.09 -4.11 22.15
N VAL A 183 16.39 -3.33 21.34
CA VAL A 183 14.94 -3.44 21.15
C VAL A 183 14.67 -4.22 19.86
N GLY A 184 13.65 -5.07 19.88
CA GLY A 184 13.16 -5.81 18.74
C GLY A 184 11.65 -6.01 18.79
N TRP A 185 11.16 -6.98 18.01
CA TRP A 185 9.75 -7.38 17.99
C TRP A 185 9.27 -7.86 19.36
N GLU A 186 10.11 -8.58 20.10
CA GLU A 186 9.77 -9.06 21.45
C GLU A 186 9.45 -7.93 22.42
N GLU A 187 10.25 -6.87 22.46
CA GLU A 187 9.98 -5.72 23.32
C GLU A 187 8.72 -4.96 22.90
N LEU A 188 8.43 -4.88 21.60
CA LEU A 188 7.20 -4.27 21.10
C LEU A 188 5.96 -5.08 21.53
N LEU A 189 6.04 -6.42 21.45
CA LEU A 189 5.00 -7.32 21.95
C LEU A 189 4.83 -7.24 23.47
N GLN A 190 5.90 -7.00 24.24
CA GLN A 190 5.79 -6.77 25.67
C GLN A 190 4.98 -5.51 26.00
N VAL A 191 5.01 -4.47 25.14
CA VAL A 191 4.11 -3.31 25.27
C VAL A 191 2.67 -3.74 25.00
N LEU A 192 2.43 -4.48 23.92
CA LEU A 192 1.10 -4.97 23.51
C LEU A 192 0.44 -5.82 24.60
N HIS A 193 1.19 -6.74 25.20
CA HIS A 193 0.67 -7.70 26.19
C HIS A 193 0.57 -7.13 27.60
N ASN A 194 1.06 -5.92 27.85
CA ASN A 194 0.93 -5.28 29.15
C ASN A 194 -0.50 -4.73 29.36
N PRO A 195 -1.22 -5.09 30.44
CA PRO A 195 -2.57 -4.57 30.71
C PRO A 195 -2.68 -3.04 30.87
N ASP A 196 -1.57 -2.40 31.27
CA ASP A 196 -1.44 -0.94 31.34
C ASP A 196 -0.76 -0.35 30.10
N GLY A 197 -0.29 -1.20 29.18
CA GLY A 197 0.23 -0.80 27.89
C GLY A 197 1.38 0.20 28.01
N TRP A 198 1.36 1.27 27.21
CA TRP A 198 2.29 2.39 27.31
C TRP A 198 2.34 3.06 28.70
N GLY A 199 1.29 2.93 29.51
CA GLY A 199 1.28 3.40 30.89
C GLY A 199 2.35 2.73 31.77
N ALA A 200 2.65 1.45 31.52
CA ALA A 200 3.74 0.73 32.20
C ALA A 200 5.14 1.22 31.80
N TYR A 201 5.23 1.94 30.68
CA TYR A 201 6.46 2.55 30.14
C TYR A 201 6.51 4.06 30.42
N GLY A 202 5.63 4.58 31.28
CA GLY A 202 5.64 5.98 31.72
C GLY A 202 5.00 6.95 30.72
N ILE A 203 4.35 6.46 29.68
CA ILE A 203 3.61 7.27 28.70
C ILE A 203 2.12 7.23 29.05
N PRO A 204 1.54 8.32 29.58
CA PRO A 204 0.11 8.36 29.90
C PRO A 204 -0.73 8.45 28.62
N GLY A 205 -1.95 7.93 28.67
CA GLY A 205 -2.89 7.99 27.55
C GLY A 205 -3.19 6.60 27.00
N ARG A 206 -2.96 6.40 25.69
CA ARG A 206 -3.32 5.18 24.97
C ARG A 206 -2.55 3.97 25.51
N LYS A 207 -3.26 2.89 25.86
CA LYS A 207 -2.64 1.64 26.30
C LYS A 207 -2.01 0.86 25.14
N THR A 208 -2.69 0.78 23.99
CA THR A 208 -2.31 -0.09 22.89
C THR A 208 -1.12 0.44 22.08
N ILE A 209 -0.26 -0.47 21.62
CA ILE A 209 0.77 -0.19 20.63
C ILE A 209 0.21 -0.38 19.21
N TYR A 210 0.50 0.57 18.31
CA TYR A 210 0.06 0.49 16.92
C TYR A 210 1.21 0.58 15.92
N TYR A 211 1.14 -0.29 14.93
CA TYR A 211 2.10 -0.44 13.85
C TYR A 211 1.40 -0.35 12.49
N GLY A 212 2.13 -0.08 11.42
CA GLY A 212 1.62 -0.17 10.04
C GLY A 212 2.72 -0.58 9.06
N HIS A 213 2.32 -1.33 8.04
CA HIS A 213 3.12 -1.60 6.84
C HIS A 213 2.19 -1.79 5.63
N THR A 214 2.77 -1.73 4.43
CA THR A 214 2.01 -1.85 3.17
C THR A 214 1.59 -3.29 2.86
N ASP A 215 0.92 -3.54 1.75
CA ASP A 215 0.65 -4.90 1.26
C ASP A 215 1.95 -5.64 0.82
N PRO A 216 2.30 -6.81 1.40
CA PRO A 216 3.49 -7.61 1.06
C PRO A 216 3.41 -8.30 -0.32
N TYR A 217 2.27 -8.28 -1.01
CA TYR A 217 2.17 -8.69 -2.43
C TYR A 217 2.58 -7.57 -3.39
N VAL A 218 2.67 -6.33 -2.92
CA VAL A 218 2.93 -5.16 -3.77
C VAL A 218 4.23 -4.45 -3.39
N SER A 219 4.50 -4.31 -2.09
CA SER A 219 5.58 -3.52 -1.55
C SER A 219 6.76 -4.37 -1.07
N SER A 220 7.97 -3.98 -1.46
CA SER A 220 9.22 -4.59 -0.99
C SER A 220 9.37 -4.48 0.52
N THR A 221 9.08 -3.31 1.10
CA THR A 221 9.23 -3.06 2.53
C THR A 221 8.29 -3.95 3.33
N ALA A 222 7.05 -4.09 2.89
CA ALA A 222 6.10 -4.98 3.54
C ALA A 222 6.50 -6.46 3.40
N LEU A 223 6.96 -6.88 2.21
CA LEU A 223 7.43 -8.25 2.01
C LEU A 223 8.61 -8.58 2.94
N SER A 224 9.65 -7.74 2.94
CA SER A 224 10.83 -7.90 3.80
C SER A 224 10.44 -7.86 5.28
N THR A 225 9.47 -7.01 5.66
CA THR A 225 9.02 -6.93 7.05
C THR A 225 8.26 -8.18 7.46
N LEU A 226 7.30 -8.66 6.65
CA LEU A 226 6.59 -9.91 6.92
C LEU A 226 7.57 -11.08 7.07
N ILE A 227 8.59 -11.18 6.21
CA ILE A 227 9.64 -12.20 6.36
C ILE A 227 10.40 -12.03 7.69
N ALA A 228 10.73 -10.80 8.07
CA ALA A 228 11.39 -10.51 9.35
C ALA A 228 10.51 -10.87 10.57
N GLU A 229 9.20 -10.73 10.47
CA GLU A 229 8.23 -11.17 11.49
C GLU A 229 8.24 -12.68 11.65
N PHE A 230 8.31 -13.45 10.55
CA PHE A 230 8.50 -14.90 10.62
C PHE A 230 9.84 -15.27 11.26
N TYR A 231 10.93 -14.55 10.96
CA TYR A 231 12.22 -14.76 11.62
C TYR A 231 12.14 -14.49 13.14
N ALA A 232 11.50 -13.39 13.52
CA ALA A 232 11.29 -13.05 14.92
C ALA A 232 10.44 -14.09 15.63
N SER A 233 9.28 -14.44 15.08
CA SER A 233 8.40 -15.45 15.66
C SER A 233 9.06 -16.82 15.73
N ALA A 234 9.80 -17.25 14.70
CA ALA A 234 10.57 -18.49 14.74
C ALA A 234 11.60 -18.50 15.89
N ARG A 235 12.24 -17.36 16.16
CA ARG A 235 13.19 -17.20 17.26
C ARG A 235 12.56 -17.41 18.64
N TYR A 236 11.29 -17.04 18.80
CA TYR A 236 10.59 -17.08 20.08
C TYR A 236 9.73 -18.32 20.28
N ASN A 237 9.21 -18.91 19.19
CA ASN A 237 8.13 -19.88 19.25
C ASN A 237 8.49 -21.25 18.66
N SER A 238 9.71 -21.44 18.13
CA SER A 238 10.18 -22.71 17.59
C SER A 238 11.33 -23.31 18.39
N ASP A 239 11.51 -24.63 18.30
CA ASP A 239 12.62 -25.36 18.93
C ASP A 239 13.93 -25.29 18.10
N GLN A 240 14.00 -24.39 17.10
CA GLN A 240 15.13 -24.28 16.19
C GLN A 240 16.36 -23.67 16.87
N ALA A 241 17.54 -24.16 16.50
CA ALA A 241 18.81 -23.63 16.99
C ALA A 241 19.46 -22.58 16.05
N ASP A 242 19.15 -22.63 14.74
CA ASP A 242 19.71 -21.72 13.73
C ASP A 242 18.64 -20.76 13.19
N PHE A 243 18.51 -19.60 13.82
CA PHE A 243 17.51 -18.58 13.43
C PHE A 243 17.89 -17.78 12.19
N ARG A 244 18.98 -18.13 11.49
CA ARG A 244 19.38 -17.42 10.26
C ARG A 244 18.65 -17.92 9.03
N ARG A 245 17.92 -19.04 9.11
CA ARG A 245 17.21 -19.61 7.95
C ARG A 245 15.77 -19.94 8.26
N LEU A 246 14.87 -19.35 7.48
CA LEU A 246 13.48 -19.80 7.37
C LEU A 246 13.36 -20.97 6.39
N THR A 247 12.46 -21.90 6.70
CA THR A 247 12.12 -23.10 5.93
C THR A 247 10.61 -23.25 5.89
N LEU A 248 10.08 -24.07 4.98
CA LEU A 248 8.64 -24.32 4.89
C LEU A 248 8.06 -24.88 6.20
N ASP A 249 8.76 -25.82 6.86
CA ASP A 249 8.33 -26.39 8.14
C ASP A 249 8.17 -25.33 9.25
N ILE A 250 8.97 -24.25 9.19
CA ILE A 250 8.89 -23.13 10.15
C ILE A 250 7.71 -22.23 9.82
N VAL A 251 7.51 -21.91 8.54
CA VAL A 251 6.39 -21.09 8.08
C VAL A 251 5.05 -21.77 8.38
N ASP A 252 4.98 -23.10 8.25
CA ASP A 252 3.80 -23.90 8.54
C ASP A 252 3.62 -24.21 10.05
N ASN A 253 4.58 -23.85 10.89
CA ASN A 253 4.51 -24.13 12.32
C ASN A 253 3.43 -23.26 12.98
N ALA A 254 2.45 -23.91 13.63
CA ALA A 254 1.31 -23.23 14.24
C ALA A 254 1.70 -22.17 15.29
N LYS A 255 2.75 -22.41 16.09
CA LYS A 255 3.21 -21.43 17.09
C LYS A 255 3.92 -20.25 16.45
N VAL A 256 4.65 -20.50 15.35
CA VAL A 256 5.28 -19.43 14.58
C VAL A 256 4.21 -18.55 13.93
N GLN A 257 3.20 -19.15 13.31
CA GLN A 257 2.06 -18.40 12.77
C GLN A 257 1.29 -17.62 13.86
N GLU A 258 1.14 -18.19 15.06
CA GLU A 258 0.54 -17.50 16.21
C GLU A 258 1.38 -16.28 16.63
N GLY A 259 2.70 -16.40 16.73
CA GLY A 259 3.55 -15.23 17.04
C GLY A 259 3.55 -14.17 15.93
N VAL A 260 3.38 -14.56 14.65
CA VAL A 260 3.17 -13.56 13.57
C VAL A 260 1.80 -12.90 13.70
N ARG A 261 0.75 -13.64 14.07
CA ARG A 261 -0.57 -13.05 14.39
C ARG A 261 -0.51 -12.05 15.52
N ASP A 262 0.29 -12.30 16.56
CA ASP A 262 0.46 -11.35 17.66
C ASP A 262 1.08 -10.04 17.16
N ILE A 263 2.07 -10.12 16.25
CA ILE A 263 2.71 -8.96 15.63
C ILE A 263 1.74 -8.20 14.73
N GLU A 264 1.10 -8.91 13.79
CA GLU A 264 0.07 -8.38 12.88
C GLU A 264 -1.13 -7.81 13.67
N GLY A 265 -1.37 -8.33 14.89
CA GLY A 265 -2.33 -7.82 15.87
C GLY A 265 -2.06 -6.37 16.30
N MET A 266 -0.82 -5.87 16.20
CA MET A 266 -0.48 -4.47 16.43
C MET A 266 -0.88 -3.56 15.26
N ILE A 267 -1.23 -4.11 14.10
CA ILE A 267 -1.46 -3.30 12.92
C ILE A 267 -2.76 -2.52 13.04
N LYS A 268 -2.66 -1.21 12.91
CA LYS A 268 -3.86 -0.36 12.88
C LYS A 268 -4.45 -0.30 11.47
N HIS A 269 -3.58 -0.22 10.47
CA HIS A 269 -3.92 -0.17 9.05
C HIS A 269 -2.78 -0.79 8.22
N TYR A 270 -3.15 -1.64 7.27
CA TYR A 270 -2.36 -1.94 6.08
C TYR A 270 -2.53 -0.79 5.08
N SER A 271 -1.47 -0.36 4.41
CA SER A 271 -1.60 0.65 3.34
C SER A 271 -1.35 0.03 1.96
N ALA A 272 -2.01 0.55 0.93
CA ALA A 272 -1.70 0.16 -0.43
C ALA A 272 -0.42 0.85 -0.96
N ARG A 273 -0.01 1.99 -0.37
CA ARG A 273 1.07 2.85 -0.89
C ARG A 273 1.86 3.54 0.20
N THR A 274 3.19 3.55 0.07
CA THR A 274 4.10 4.25 0.99
C THR A 274 3.79 5.75 1.16
N THR A 275 3.18 6.38 0.15
CA THR A 275 2.73 7.79 0.22
C THR A 275 1.67 8.04 1.28
N GLU A 276 0.81 7.06 1.59
CA GLU A 276 -0.22 7.17 2.63
C GLU A 276 0.42 7.15 4.02
N PHE A 277 1.58 6.49 4.21
CA PHE A 277 2.29 6.53 5.48
C PHE A 277 2.77 7.93 5.86
N LYS A 278 3.05 8.79 4.88
CA LYS A 278 3.41 10.20 5.13
C LYS A 278 2.26 10.96 5.78
N GLU A 279 1.01 10.60 5.47
CA GLU A 279 -0.19 11.13 6.11
C GLU A 279 -0.39 10.55 7.51
N TYR A 280 -0.08 9.27 7.71
CA TYR A 280 -0.20 8.62 9.02
C TYR A 280 0.80 9.16 10.04
N ILE A 281 2.05 9.38 9.62
CA ILE A 281 3.09 10.00 10.45
C ILE A 281 2.68 11.43 10.81
N ALA A 282 2.01 12.17 9.91
CA ALA A 282 1.52 13.51 10.20
C ALA A 282 0.49 13.56 11.34
N GLN A 283 -0.21 12.45 11.61
CA GLN A 283 -1.18 12.34 12.71
C GLN A 283 -0.51 12.13 14.08
N GLY A 284 0.78 11.79 14.11
CA GLY A 284 1.58 11.73 15.33
C GLY A 284 1.51 10.42 16.13
N PRO A 285 2.18 10.38 17.30
CA PRO A 285 2.34 9.18 18.12
C PRO A 285 1.04 8.58 18.67
N ASP A 286 0.00 9.41 18.79
CA ASP A 286 -1.33 8.95 19.22
C ASP A 286 -2.11 8.26 18.09
N TYR A 287 -1.60 8.29 16.86
CA TYR A 287 -2.18 7.57 15.74
C TYR A 287 -1.49 6.22 15.48
N LEU A 288 -0.16 6.22 15.26
CA LEU A 288 0.72 5.04 15.10
C LEU A 288 1.96 5.23 15.97
N ASP A 289 2.49 4.16 16.58
CA ASP A 289 3.75 4.22 17.32
C ASP A 289 4.97 4.04 16.41
N PHE A 290 4.86 3.18 15.40
CA PHE A 290 5.91 2.96 14.41
C PHE A 290 5.37 2.47 13.07
N VAL A 291 6.19 2.56 12.03
CA VAL A 291 5.88 2.11 10.66
C VAL A 291 7.13 1.52 10.03
N ALA A 292 6.97 0.45 9.24
CA ALA A 292 8.08 -0.12 8.50
C ALA A 292 8.37 0.73 7.25
N LEU A 293 9.59 1.23 7.12
CA LEU A 293 10.06 2.07 6.01
C LEU A 293 11.48 1.68 5.63
N GLU A 294 11.91 2.11 4.44
CA GLU A 294 13.34 2.16 4.13
C GLU A 294 13.99 3.36 4.86
N GLU A 295 15.26 3.22 5.24
CA GLU A 295 16.01 4.26 5.99
C GLU A 295 16.05 5.63 5.28
N ASN A 296 16.11 5.65 3.95
CA ASN A 296 16.10 6.88 3.14
C ASN A 296 14.79 7.67 3.31
N ASP A 297 13.64 7.00 3.42
CA ASP A 297 12.35 7.65 3.64
C ASP A 297 12.30 8.32 5.02
N LEU A 298 12.82 7.66 6.05
CA LEU A 298 12.93 8.24 7.40
C LEU A 298 13.81 9.49 7.37
N ILE A 299 14.97 9.42 6.70
CA ILE A 299 15.88 10.57 6.51
C ILE A 299 15.14 11.70 5.78
N TYR A 300 14.42 11.39 4.69
CA TYR A 300 13.66 12.36 3.90
C TYR A 300 12.61 13.09 4.75
N ILE A 301 11.90 12.35 5.61
CA ILE A 301 10.91 12.89 6.56
C ILE A 301 11.60 13.81 7.58
N ASN A 302 12.68 13.36 8.23
CA ASN A 302 13.38 14.13 9.26
C ASN A 302 14.10 15.37 8.70
N GLN A 303 14.47 15.37 7.41
CA GLN A 303 14.96 16.56 6.71
C GLN A 303 13.85 17.61 6.45
N GLY A 304 12.59 17.28 6.74
CA GLY A 304 11.45 18.18 6.49
C GLY A 304 11.15 18.35 5.01
N LYS A 305 11.51 17.37 4.17
CA LYS A 305 11.21 17.40 2.72
C LYS A 305 9.78 16.95 2.40
N THR A 306 9.03 16.46 3.38
CA THR A 306 7.60 16.16 3.27
C THR A 306 6.74 17.43 3.40
N THR A 307 5.53 17.39 2.85
CA THR A 307 4.52 18.48 3.00
C THR A 307 4.02 18.65 4.44
N TYR A 308 4.22 17.63 5.27
CA TYR A 308 3.85 17.61 6.67
C TYR A 308 5.09 17.60 7.55
N LYS A 309 4.99 18.22 8.73
CA LYS A 309 6.04 18.19 9.74
C LYS A 309 5.61 17.22 10.85
N PRO A 310 6.36 16.13 11.09
CA PRO A 310 6.08 15.25 12.21
C PRO A 310 6.05 16.03 13.54
N PRO A 311 5.13 15.71 14.46
CA PRO A 311 5.05 16.40 15.76
C PRO A 311 6.25 16.11 16.66
N GLU A 312 6.96 15.03 16.38
CA GLU A 312 8.13 14.55 17.10
C GLU A 312 9.14 13.96 16.09
N LYS A 313 10.41 13.80 16.46
CA LYS A 313 11.40 13.16 15.58
C LYS A 313 11.14 11.65 15.50
N LEU A 314 11.24 11.09 14.29
CA LEU A 314 11.29 9.64 14.09
C LEU A 314 12.74 9.16 14.18
N VAL A 315 12.95 7.99 14.75
CA VAL A 315 14.25 7.32 14.80
C VAL A 315 14.13 5.91 14.23
N ALA A 316 15.20 5.44 13.60
CA ALA A 316 15.29 4.10 13.06
C ALA A 316 15.51 3.12 14.22
N LEU A 317 14.51 2.29 14.51
CA LEU A 317 14.70 1.07 15.27
C LEU A 317 15.13 -0.04 14.29
N TYR A 318 16.38 -0.49 14.46
CA TYR A 318 16.93 -1.66 13.80
C TYR A 318 16.70 -2.87 14.73
N PRO A 319 15.78 -3.79 14.41
CA PRO A 319 15.39 -4.85 15.33
C PRO A 319 16.57 -5.73 15.72
N LYS A 320 16.68 -6.09 17.00
CA LYS A 320 17.75 -6.98 17.51
C LYS A 320 17.73 -8.38 16.87
N GLU A 321 16.59 -8.79 16.33
CA GLU A 321 16.41 -10.03 15.58
C GLU A 321 17.06 -9.96 14.19
N GLY A 322 17.16 -8.77 13.62
CA GLY A 322 17.74 -8.46 12.33
C GLY A 322 16.77 -7.80 11.36
N THR A 323 17.31 -7.32 10.24
CA THR A 323 16.54 -6.75 9.12
C THR A 323 17.20 -7.09 7.77
N PHE A 324 16.58 -6.64 6.68
CA PHE A 324 17.10 -6.80 5.32
C PHE A 324 17.67 -5.49 4.79
N TRP A 325 18.70 -5.62 3.96
CA TRP A 325 19.06 -4.57 3.01
C TRP A 325 18.08 -4.62 1.84
N HIS A 326 17.59 -3.46 1.43
CA HIS A 326 17.08 -3.23 0.09
C HIS A 326 18.22 -2.68 -0.75
N GLU A 327 18.59 -3.43 -1.77
CA GLU A 327 19.81 -3.26 -2.54
C GLU A 327 19.58 -2.69 -3.95
N HIS A 328 18.31 -2.39 -4.29
CA HIS A 328 17.89 -1.77 -5.55
C HIS A 328 18.64 -2.34 -6.76
N PRO A 329 18.60 -3.67 -6.99
CA PRO A 329 19.46 -4.28 -7.98
C PRO A 329 19.00 -3.95 -9.39
N PHE A 330 19.93 -3.59 -10.26
CA PHE A 330 19.63 -3.43 -11.67
C PHE A 330 19.68 -4.78 -12.37
N ALA A 331 18.50 -5.37 -12.59
CA ALA A 331 18.39 -6.69 -13.19
C ALA A 331 17.94 -6.61 -14.65
N ILE A 332 18.70 -7.27 -15.53
CA ILE A 332 18.38 -7.32 -16.98
C ILE A 332 17.73 -8.68 -17.29
N PRO A 333 16.46 -8.73 -17.71
CA PRO A 333 15.78 -10.00 -17.98
C PRO A 333 16.46 -10.81 -19.09
N ASN A 334 16.64 -12.11 -18.87
CA ASN A 334 16.99 -13.13 -19.87
C ASN A 334 15.74 -13.50 -20.69
N ALA A 335 15.30 -12.58 -21.54
CA ALA A 335 14.07 -12.74 -22.30
C ALA A 335 14.16 -12.19 -23.72
N ASP A 336 13.32 -12.74 -24.61
CA ASP A 336 13.32 -12.44 -26.04
C ASP A 336 12.99 -10.98 -26.38
N TRP A 337 12.39 -10.23 -25.44
CA TRP A 337 12.09 -8.81 -25.63
C TRP A 337 13.29 -7.88 -25.34
N VAL A 338 14.41 -8.41 -24.84
CA VAL A 338 15.64 -7.66 -24.58
C VAL A 338 16.69 -8.02 -25.62
N SER A 339 16.97 -7.11 -26.55
CA SER A 339 17.99 -7.35 -27.59
C SER A 339 19.41 -7.35 -27.00
N PRO A 340 20.40 -7.95 -27.69
CA PRO A 340 21.81 -7.86 -27.28
C PRO A 340 22.31 -6.41 -27.12
N GLU A 341 21.89 -5.52 -28.00
CA GLU A 341 22.24 -4.09 -27.98
C GLU A 341 21.61 -3.40 -26.76
N GLN A 342 20.34 -3.68 -26.47
CA GLN A 342 19.66 -3.17 -25.26
C GLN A 342 20.32 -3.68 -23.99
N ARG A 343 20.73 -4.95 -23.94
CA ARG A 343 21.48 -5.51 -22.82
C ARG A 343 22.83 -4.81 -22.62
N ALA A 344 23.56 -4.54 -23.69
CA ALA A 344 24.81 -3.79 -23.62
C ALA A 344 24.58 -2.36 -23.14
N GLY A 345 23.53 -1.69 -23.65
CA GLY A 345 23.17 -0.35 -23.22
C GLY A 345 22.71 -0.28 -21.76
N ALA A 346 21.98 -1.29 -21.30
CA ALA A 346 21.59 -1.43 -19.91
C ALA A 346 22.80 -1.61 -18.99
N LYS A 347 23.78 -2.45 -19.36
CA LYS A 347 25.02 -2.61 -18.58
C LYS A 347 25.80 -1.30 -18.50
N LEU A 348 25.91 -0.53 -19.59
CA LEU A 348 26.55 0.79 -19.56
C LEU A 348 25.81 1.76 -18.64
N PHE A 349 24.48 1.75 -18.64
CA PHE A 349 23.70 2.57 -17.70
C PHE A 349 23.92 2.14 -16.25
N THR A 350 23.97 0.83 -15.96
CA THR A 350 24.34 0.32 -14.64
C THR A 350 25.73 0.81 -14.21
N ASP A 351 26.73 0.73 -15.08
CA ASP A 351 28.09 1.24 -14.80
C ASP A 351 28.08 2.75 -14.49
N TYR A 352 27.26 3.52 -15.20
CA TYR A 352 27.07 4.94 -14.94
C TYR A 352 26.43 5.20 -13.57
N ILE A 353 25.39 4.44 -13.18
CA ILE A 353 24.78 4.53 -11.85
C ILE A 353 25.78 4.20 -10.74
N LEU A 354 26.70 3.26 -10.99
CA LEU A 354 27.77 2.88 -10.06
C LEU A 354 28.95 3.86 -10.03
N SER A 355 28.97 4.87 -10.91
CA SER A 355 30.02 5.89 -10.91
C SER A 355 30.05 6.69 -9.61
N GLU A 356 31.23 7.18 -9.22
CA GLU A 356 31.40 7.97 -7.99
C GLU A 356 30.47 9.21 -7.97
N ALA A 357 30.26 9.85 -9.13
CA ALA A 357 29.40 11.02 -9.26
C ALA A 357 27.94 10.70 -8.98
N VAL A 358 27.41 9.60 -9.53
CA VAL A 358 26.02 9.20 -9.28
C VAL A 358 25.86 8.63 -7.87
N GLN A 359 26.83 7.88 -7.37
CA GLN A 359 26.79 7.31 -6.01
C GLN A 359 26.83 8.39 -4.90
N ARG A 360 27.41 9.56 -5.16
CA ARG A 360 27.26 10.73 -4.28
C ARG A 360 25.83 11.26 -4.27
N LYS A 361 25.12 11.26 -5.40
CA LYS A 361 23.70 11.64 -5.46
C LYS A 361 22.79 10.61 -4.79
N VAL A 362 23.10 9.32 -4.95
CA VAL A 362 22.45 8.23 -4.22
C VAL A 362 22.56 8.48 -2.71
N MET A 363 23.76 8.86 -2.23
CA MET A 363 23.99 9.27 -0.83
C MET A 363 23.19 10.51 -0.42
N GLU A 364 23.20 11.57 -1.23
CA GLU A 364 22.43 12.80 -0.97
C GLU A 364 20.90 12.55 -0.92
N ALA A 365 20.42 11.54 -1.65
CA ALA A 365 19.04 11.08 -1.64
C ALA A 365 18.67 10.23 -0.41
N GLY A 366 19.65 9.89 0.45
CA GLY A 366 19.43 9.13 1.68
C GLY A 366 19.66 7.62 1.56
N PHE A 367 20.19 7.14 0.43
CA PHE A 367 20.61 5.76 0.25
C PHE A 367 22.10 5.58 0.52
N ARG A 368 22.50 4.46 1.12
CA ARG A 368 23.91 4.17 1.33
C ARG A 368 24.56 3.81 -0.01
N PRO A 369 25.71 4.40 -0.37
CA PRO A 369 26.37 4.11 -1.63
C PRO A 369 26.95 2.69 -1.65
N VAL A 370 26.85 2.03 -2.81
CA VAL A 370 27.46 0.71 -3.04
C VAL A 370 28.89 0.81 -3.55
N ASN A 371 29.27 1.96 -4.12
CA ASN A 371 30.63 2.17 -4.61
C ASN A 371 31.57 2.47 -3.42
N PRO A 372 32.57 1.61 -3.14
CA PRO A 372 33.46 1.77 -2.00
C PRO A 372 34.37 3.02 -2.08
N ALA A 373 34.47 3.68 -3.24
CA ALA A 373 35.16 4.96 -3.38
C ALA A 373 34.35 6.14 -2.77
N VAL A 374 33.05 5.98 -2.57
CA VAL A 374 32.20 6.98 -1.90
C VAL A 374 32.11 6.65 -0.42
N THR A 375 32.76 7.46 0.41
CA THR A 375 32.68 7.32 1.87
C THR A 375 31.30 7.76 2.36
N LEU A 376 30.67 6.95 3.21
CA LEU A 376 29.41 7.29 3.88
C LEU A 376 29.57 8.55 4.73
N ASP A 377 28.68 9.53 4.53
CA ASP A 377 28.68 10.83 5.22
C ASP A 377 27.22 11.28 5.45
N TYR A 378 26.96 12.57 5.63
CA TYR A 378 25.61 13.14 5.62
C TYR A 378 24.82 12.62 4.40
N PRO A 379 23.57 12.15 4.59
CA PRO A 379 22.67 12.38 5.73
C PRO A 379 22.63 11.29 6.83
N PHE A 380 23.61 10.39 6.91
CA PHE A 380 23.59 9.26 7.86
C PHE A 380 24.06 9.66 9.27
N VAL A 381 23.26 10.48 9.95
CA VAL A 381 23.59 11.06 11.26
C VAL A 381 22.45 10.91 12.27
N ALA A 382 22.78 10.91 13.56
CA ALA A 382 21.82 10.72 14.65
C ALA A 382 20.75 11.83 14.72
N GLU A 383 21.08 13.05 14.27
CA GLU A 383 20.15 14.17 14.15
C GLU A 383 19.01 13.88 13.17
N LEU A 384 19.26 13.03 12.17
CA LEU A 384 18.26 12.55 11.22
C LEU A 384 17.70 11.18 11.60
N GLY A 385 17.96 10.72 12.83
CA GLY A 385 17.34 9.55 13.42
C GLY A 385 17.94 8.21 12.99
N VAL A 386 19.14 8.20 12.38
CA VAL A 386 19.77 6.97 11.87
C VAL A 386 21.15 6.74 12.49
N ASP A 387 21.59 5.48 12.51
CA ASP A 387 22.93 5.08 12.94
C ASP A 387 23.73 4.52 11.75
N PRO A 388 24.83 5.16 11.34
CA PRO A 388 25.65 4.69 10.22
C PRO A 388 26.29 3.33 10.46
N GLN A 389 26.35 2.82 11.70
CA GLN A 389 26.90 1.49 12.01
C GLN A 389 25.85 0.37 11.95
N GLN A 390 24.57 0.70 11.78
CA GLN A 390 23.46 -0.24 11.67
C GLN A 390 23.12 -0.58 10.21
N PRO A 391 22.39 -1.68 9.95
CA PRO A 391 22.00 -2.75 10.89
C PRO A 391 23.18 -3.64 11.30
N ALA A 392 23.26 -3.97 12.59
CA ALA A 392 24.26 -4.90 13.13
C ALA A 392 23.94 -6.37 12.84
N THR A 393 22.66 -6.70 12.63
CA THR A 393 22.19 -8.05 12.31
C THR A 393 21.41 -8.00 11.00
N VAL A 394 21.92 -8.71 9.99
CA VAL A 394 21.29 -8.85 8.67
C VAL A 394 20.72 -10.25 8.55
N LEU A 395 19.48 -10.36 8.10
CA LEU A 395 18.79 -11.62 7.87
C LEU A 395 19.17 -12.21 6.51
N ASP A 396 19.29 -13.54 6.42
CA ASP A 396 19.50 -14.21 5.14
C ASP A 396 18.18 -14.23 4.35
N ALA A 397 18.24 -13.90 3.06
CA ALA A 397 17.08 -14.05 2.18
C ALA A 397 16.64 -15.53 2.12
N PRO A 398 15.37 -15.85 2.42
CA PRO A 398 14.88 -17.22 2.30
C PRO A 398 14.87 -17.69 0.84
N SER A 399 14.76 -19.01 0.62
CA SER A 399 14.53 -19.54 -0.72
C SER A 399 13.18 -19.06 -1.29
N PRO A 400 13.01 -18.93 -2.61
CA PRO A 400 11.81 -18.30 -3.18
C PRO A 400 10.52 -19.08 -2.92
N ASP A 401 10.57 -20.39 -2.70
CA ASP A 401 9.43 -21.20 -2.24
C ASP A 401 9.02 -20.84 -0.80
N VAL A 402 9.98 -20.56 0.08
CA VAL A 402 9.73 -20.06 1.44
C VAL A 402 9.16 -18.64 1.41
N ILE A 403 9.70 -17.75 0.55
CA ILE A 403 9.15 -16.40 0.37
C ILE A 403 7.68 -16.47 -0.09
N ALA A 404 7.40 -17.32 -1.09
CA ALA A 404 6.03 -17.52 -1.58
C ALA A 404 5.09 -18.08 -0.49
N ALA A 405 5.57 -19.01 0.34
CA ALA A 405 4.82 -19.55 1.47
C ALA A 405 4.55 -18.49 2.55
N VAL A 406 5.53 -17.62 2.84
CA VAL A 406 5.36 -16.47 3.75
C VAL A 406 4.27 -15.52 3.22
N GLN A 407 4.34 -15.12 1.94
CA GLN A 407 3.29 -14.28 1.33
C GLN A 407 1.91 -14.95 1.39
N ALA A 408 1.82 -16.23 1.03
CA ALA A 408 0.58 -17.00 1.10
C ALA A 408 0.04 -17.14 2.53
N SER A 409 0.93 -17.16 3.52
CA SER A 409 0.57 -17.23 4.94
C SER A 409 -0.04 -15.94 5.45
N TRP A 410 0.26 -14.79 4.82
CA TRP A 410 -0.23 -13.48 5.23
C TRP A 410 -1.75 -13.44 5.42
N GLN A 411 -2.53 -14.06 4.52
CA GLN A 411 -3.99 -14.14 4.64
C GLN A 411 -4.50 -14.81 5.93
N PHE A 412 -3.68 -15.63 6.58
CA PHE A 412 -4.01 -16.37 7.80
C PHE A 412 -3.42 -15.75 9.07
N VAL A 413 -2.45 -14.84 8.93
CA VAL A 413 -1.76 -14.19 10.06
C VAL A 413 -2.13 -12.71 10.19
N LYS A 414 -2.55 -12.07 9.11
CA LYS A 414 -3.15 -10.74 9.13
C LYS A 414 -4.43 -10.72 9.95
N LYS A 415 -4.84 -9.52 10.39
CA LYS A 415 -6.12 -9.38 11.11
C LYS A 415 -7.25 -9.93 10.26
N GLN A 416 -8.24 -10.53 10.91
CA GLN A 416 -9.47 -10.95 10.23
C GLN A 416 -10.58 -9.97 10.60
N ALA A 417 -11.72 -10.01 9.91
CA ALA A 417 -12.82 -9.08 10.17
C ALA A 417 -14.12 -9.78 10.53
N ASP A 418 -14.90 -9.06 11.34
CA ASP A 418 -16.29 -9.26 11.65
C ASP A 418 -17.07 -8.13 10.96
N ILE A 419 -17.87 -8.48 9.96
CA ILE A 419 -18.51 -7.52 9.06
C ILE A 419 -20.02 -7.64 9.19
N LEU A 420 -20.69 -6.56 9.57
CA LEU A 420 -22.14 -6.45 9.45
C LEU A 420 -22.49 -5.71 8.18
N LEU A 421 -23.17 -6.42 7.28
CA LEU A 421 -23.80 -5.84 6.12
C LEU A 421 -25.21 -5.38 6.51
N VAL A 422 -25.40 -4.08 6.66
CA VAL A 422 -26.65 -3.45 7.10
C VAL A 422 -27.29 -2.78 5.88
N ILE A 423 -28.37 -3.36 5.38
CA ILE A 423 -29.01 -2.93 4.13
C ILE A 423 -30.36 -2.26 4.43
N ASP A 424 -30.49 -1.03 3.93
CA ASP A 424 -31.72 -0.26 3.97
C ASP A 424 -32.75 -0.84 2.99
N THR A 425 -33.88 -1.27 3.53
CA THR A 425 -35.04 -1.77 2.78
C THR A 425 -36.24 -0.85 2.95
N SER A 426 -36.05 0.42 3.30
CA SER A 426 -37.13 1.39 3.41
C SER A 426 -37.76 1.70 2.04
N GLY A 427 -38.98 2.26 2.05
CA GLY A 427 -39.69 2.59 0.82
C GLY A 427 -38.94 3.56 -0.11
N SER A 428 -38.02 4.40 0.41
CA SER A 428 -37.19 5.29 -0.42
C SER A 428 -36.15 4.54 -1.28
N MET A 429 -35.86 3.29 -0.92
CA MET A 429 -34.96 2.39 -1.64
C MET A 429 -35.65 1.61 -2.78
N GLU A 430 -36.97 1.77 -2.97
CA GLU A 430 -37.71 1.05 -4.01
C GLU A 430 -37.10 1.22 -5.43
N GLY A 431 -37.14 0.15 -6.21
CA GLY A 431 -36.66 0.13 -7.59
C GLY A 431 -35.15 0.04 -7.70
N ASP A 432 -34.56 0.90 -8.54
CA ASP A 432 -33.15 0.80 -8.94
C ASP A 432 -32.17 0.93 -7.76
N LYS A 433 -32.52 1.66 -6.69
CA LYS A 433 -31.63 1.85 -5.52
C LYS A 433 -31.40 0.53 -4.79
N LEU A 434 -32.46 -0.20 -4.43
CA LEU A 434 -32.33 -1.50 -3.77
C LEU A 434 -31.66 -2.54 -4.67
N GLU A 435 -31.97 -2.55 -5.98
CA GLU A 435 -31.32 -3.47 -6.91
C GLU A 435 -29.80 -3.19 -7.04
N GLN A 436 -29.39 -1.92 -7.04
CA GLN A 436 -27.97 -1.55 -6.96
C GLN A 436 -27.35 -1.98 -5.62
N ALA A 437 -28.05 -1.78 -4.50
CA ALA A 437 -27.56 -2.19 -3.19
C ALA A 437 -27.36 -3.71 -3.10
N LYS A 438 -28.28 -4.51 -3.66
CA LYS A 438 -28.13 -5.97 -3.77
C LYS A 438 -26.92 -6.36 -4.61
N GLN A 439 -26.73 -5.73 -5.77
CA GLN A 439 -25.60 -6.02 -6.66
C GLN A 439 -24.26 -5.67 -5.99
N ALA A 440 -24.18 -4.50 -5.36
CA ALA A 440 -23.02 -4.06 -4.59
C ALA A 440 -22.68 -5.01 -3.45
N ALA A 441 -23.68 -5.42 -2.67
CA ALA A 441 -23.54 -6.42 -1.61
C ALA A 441 -22.97 -7.75 -2.13
N GLN A 442 -23.48 -8.24 -3.26
CA GLN A 442 -22.99 -9.47 -3.86
C GLN A 442 -21.55 -9.35 -4.38
N GLU A 443 -21.21 -8.22 -5.00
CA GLU A 443 -19.85 -7.97 -5.50
C GLU A 443 -18.85 -7.84 -4.36
N PHE A 444 -19.24 -7.19 -3.25
CA PHE A 444 -18.44 -7.16 -2.03
C PHE A 444 -18.17 -8.57 -1.50
N LEU A 445 -19.22 -9.39 -1.37
CA LEU A 445 -19.08 -10.78 -0.92
C LEU A 445 -18.22 -11.63 -1.87
N ASN A 446 -18.22 -11.36 -3.18
CA ASN A 446 -17.38 -12.09 -4.14
C ASN A 446 -15.87 -11.94 -3.85
N ARG A 447 -15.47 -10.82 -3.26
CA ARG A 447 -14.06 -10.48 -3.01
C ARG A 447 -13.62 -10.73 -1.58
N LEU A 448 -14.57 -11.02 -0.68
CA LEU A 448 -14.28 -11.20 0.74
C LEU A 448 -13.51 -12.51 1.00
N PRO A 449 -12.38 -12.46 1.74
CA PRO A 449 -11.69 -13.68 2.19
C PRO A 449 -12.61 -14.63 2.97
N PRO A 450 -12.48 -15.95 2.77
CA PRO A 450 -13.40 -16.95 3.35
C PRO A 450 -13.37 -17.02 4.89
N GLN A 451 -12.27 -16.59 5.52
CA GLN A 451 -12.07 -16.62 6.98
C GLN A 451 -12.73 -15.44 7.71
N ASN A 452 -13.18 -14.41 6.97
CA ASN A 452 -13.92 -13.30 7.57
C ASN A 452 -15.31 -13.76 8.00
N GLN A 453 -15.82 -13.16 9.08
CA GLN A 453 -17.17 -13.40 9.54
C GLN A 453 -18.09 -12.32 9.00
N VAL A 454 -19.30 -12.72 8.62
CA VAL A 454 -20.31 -11.83 8.07
C VAL A 454 -21.65 -12.07 8.75
N ALA A 455 -22.36 -11.00 9.05
CA ALA A 455 -23.79 -11.02 9.35
C ALA A 455 -24.54 -10.14 8.33
N LEU A 456 -25.80 -10.50 8.06
CA LEU A 456 -26.70 -9.69 7.24
C LEU A 456 -27.86 -9.19 8.10
N VAL A 457 -28.01 -7.87 8.09
CA VAL A 457 -29.08 -7.15 8.77
C VAL A 457 -29.82 -6.33 7.71
N GLU A 458 -31.14 -6.45 7.69
CA GLU A 458 -32.00 -5.50 6.96
C GLU A 458 -32.59 -4.50 7.94
N PHE A 459 -32.93 -3.30 7.46
CA PHE A 459 -33.69 -2.36 8.27
C PHE A 459 -34.63 -1.49 7.44
N ASN A 460 -35.78 -1.20 8.05
CA ASN A 460 -36.75 -0.21 7.61
C ASN A 460 -37.30 0.55 8.83
N ASP A 461 -38.55 0.35 9.25
CA ASP A 461 -39.08 0.83 10.53
C ASP A 461 -38.40 0.16 11.74
N ILE A 462 -37.88 -1.07 11.55
CA ILE A 462 -37.16 -1.85 12.56
C ILE A 462 -35.92 -2.48 11.93
N SER A 463 -34.95 -2.89 12.75
CA SER A 463 -33.79 -3.68 12.30
C SER A 463 -34.02 -5.17 12.54
N THR A 464 -33.66 -6.01 11.56
CA THR A 464 -33.81 -7.47 11.63
C THR A 464 -32.56 -8.17 11.13
N THR A 465 -31.98 -9.05 11.94
CA THR A 465 -30.88 -9.93 11.51
C THR A 465 -31.43 -11.09 10.67
N LEU A 466 -31.13 -11.10 9.37
CA LEU A 466 -31.53 -12.15 8.44
C LEU A 466 -30.58 -13.35 8.47
N VAL A 467 -29.28 -13.06 8.60
CA VAL A 467 -28.23 -14.08 8.70
C VAL A 467 -27.34 -13.73 9.89
N PRO A 468 -27.32 -14.56 10.95
CA PRO A 468 -26.43 -14.36 12.09
C PRO A 468 -24.96 -14.41 11.68
N MET A 469 -24.10 -13.74 12.46
CA MET A 469 -22.65 -13.72 12.25
C MET A 469 -22.07 -15.13 12.18
N ASN A 470 -21.37 -15.44 11.09
CA ASN A 470 -20.63 -16.70 10.92
C ASN A 470 -19.53 -16.54 9.86
N SER A 471 -18.63 -17.52 9.74
CA SER A 471 -17.60 -17.50 8.69
C SER A 471 -18.24 -17.46 7.30
N TYR A 472 -17.74 -16.57 6.44
CA TYR A 472 -18.30 -16.37 5.11
C TYR A 472 -18.36 -17.66 4.29
N GLU A 473 -17.32 -18.49 4.39
CA GLU A 473 -17.27 -19.81 3.75
C GLU A 473 -18.48 -20.70 4.11
N SER A 474 -18.97 -20.62 5.35
CA SER A 474 -20.07 -21.47 5.84
C SER A 474 -21.46 -20.96 5.44
N ILE A 475 -21.63 -19.66 5.24
CA ILE A 475 -22.94 -19.01 5.06
C ILE A 475 -23.12 -18.31 3.70
N GLN A 476 -22.17 -18.44 2.77
CA GLN A 476 -22.21 -17.77 1.48
C GLN A 476 -23.54 -17.94 0.73
N GLY A 477 -24.06 -19.17 0.66
CA GLY A 477 -25.34 -19.44 -0.02
C GLY A 477 -26.54 -18.79 0.67
N GLN A 478 -26.55 -18.79 2.00
CA GLN A 478 -27.62 -18.17 2.80
C GLN A 478 -27.61 -16.64 2.62
N LEU A 479 -26.44 -16.01 2.69
CA LEU A 479 -26.29 -14.56 2.47
C LEU A 479 -26.84 -14.14 1.11
N ARG A 480 -26.43 -14.83 0.03
CA ARG A 480 -26.90 -14.51 -1.33
C ARG A 480 -28.41 -14.64 -1.46
N GLN A 481 -28.98 -15.74 -0.98
CA GLN A 481 -30.42 -15.96 -1.03
C GLN A 481 -31.20 -14.90 -0.25
N SER A 482 -30.72 -14.50 0.93
CA SER A 482 -31.35 -13.45 1.72
C SER A 482 -31.26 -12.08 1.04
N ILE A 483 -30.11 -11.74 0.43
CA ILE A 483 -29.93 -10.49 -0.33
C ILE A 483 -30.88 -10.43 -1.53
N ASP A 484 -30.99 -11.51 -2.31
CA ASP A 484 -31.88 -11.57 -3.47
C ASP A 484 -33.36 -11.36 -3.06
N GLY A 485 -33.73 -11.86 -1.88
CA GLY A 485 -35.08 -11.79 -1.32
C GLY A 485 -35.49 -10.45 -0.71
N LEU A 486 -34.59 -9.47 -0.57
CA LEU A 486 -34.92 -8.17 0.00
C LEU A 486 -35.95 -7.42 -0.86
N TYR A 487 -36.89 -6.75 -0.21
CA TYR A 487 -37.88 -5.90 -0.86
C TYR A 487 -38.06 -4.61 -0.06
N ALA A 488 -38.33 -3.51 -0.76
CA ALA A 488 -38.50 -2.21 -0.13
C ALA A 488 -39.89 -2.07 0.49
N ASP A 489 -39.97 -1.71 1.77
CA ASP A 489 -41.21 -1.36 2.48
C ASP A 489 -40.89 -0.56 3.77
N GLY A 490 -41.86 0.20 4.26
CA GLY A 490 -41.76 0.89 5.56
C GLY A 490 -40.95 2.19 5.56
N GLY A 491 -40.73 2.72 6.77
CA GLY A 491 -39.90 3.89 7.07
C GLY A 491 -38.40 3.57 7.14
N THR A 492 -37.61 4.51 7.67
CA THR A 492 -36.13 4.42 7.71
C THR A 492 -35.62 4.71 9.13
N ALA A 493 -35.23 3.67 9.87
CA ALA A 493 -34.67 3.72 11.22
C ALA A 493 -33.15 3.49 11.20
N LEU A 494 -32.44 4.38 10.49
CA LEU A 494 -31.01 4.25 10.20
C LEU A 494 -30.16 4.27 11.47
N TYR A 495 -30.41 5.20 12.39
CA TYR A 495 -29.61 5.31 13.62
C TYR A 495 -29.82 4.11 14.55
N ASP A 496 -31.06 3.65 14.69
CA ASP A 496 -31.38 2.48 15.51
C ASP A 496 -30.70 1.21 14.94
N ALA A 497 -30.76 1.01 13.62
CA ALA A 497 -30.12 -0.12 12.96
C ALA A 497 -28.59 -0.15 13.15
N ILE A 498 -27.92 1.01 13.08
CA ILE A 498 -26.47 1.10 13.33
C ILE A 498 -26.15 0.77 14.79
N ILE A 499 -26.95 1.27 15.74
CA ILE A 499 -26.76 1.02 17.17
C ILE A 499 -26.95 -0.46 17.49
N GLU A 500 -28.00 -1.10 16.96
CA GLU A 500 -28.24 -2.51 17.14
C GLU A 500 -27.13 -3.37 16.52
N ALA A 501 -26.70 -3.04 15.30
CA ALA A 501 -25.56 -3.68 14.66
C ALA A 501 -24.27 -3.55 15.50
N ALA A 502 -23.97 -2.35 15.99
CA ALA A 502 -22.83 -2.08 16.86
C ALA A 502 -22.90 -2.86 18.19
N ASN A 503 -24.09 -2.99 18.77
CA ASN A 503 -24.29 -3.75 20.00
C ASN A 503 -24.21 -5.27 19.79
N SER A 504 -24.44 -5.75 18.56
CA SER A 504 -24.35 -7.19 18.21
C SER A 504 -22.91 -7.66 17.99
N ILE A 505 -21.99 -6.76 17.62
CA ILE A 505 -20.56 -7.04 17.41
C ILE A 505 -19.74 -6.83 18.69
N GLN A 506 -20.06 -7.61 19.72
CA GLN A 506 -19.38 -7.56 21.02
C GLN A 506 -18.05 -8.31 20.98
N ASN A 507 -16.99 -7.61 20.57
CA ASN A 507 -15.61 -8.11 20.66
C ASN A 507 -14.60 -6.97 20.80
N GLU A 508 -14.80 -6.09 21.78
CA GLU A 508 -13.95 -4.90 22.00
C GLU A 508 -12.48 -5.24 22.30
N ASP A 509 -12.22 -6.43 22.84
CA ASP A 509 -10.89 -6.92 23.19
C ASP A 509 -10.29 -7.91 22.17
N GLY A 510 -11.02 -8.21 21.08
CA GLY A 510 -10.64 -9.21 20.10
C GLY A 510 -9.57 -8.78 19.09
N ASP A 511 -9.00 -9.78 18.42
CA ASP A 511 -8.01 -9.69 17.33
C ASP A 511 -8.63 -9.40 15.95
N ARG A 512 -9.97 -9.31 15.89
CA ARG A 512 -10.73 -9.12 14.65
C ARG A 512 -11.22 -7.69 14.49
N ILE A 513 -11.12 -7.17 13.28
CA ILE A 513 -11.60 -5.83 12.91
C ILE A 513 -13.11 -5.83 12.87
N ARG A 514 -13.72 -4.81 13.47
CA ARG A 514 -15.16 -4.66 13.53
C ARG A 514 -15.60 -3.63 12.52
N ALA A 515 -16.36 -4.06 11.51
CA ALA A 515 -16.84 -3.19 10.44
C ALA A 515 -18.35 -3.30 10.26
N ILE A 516 -19.03 -2.17 10.12
CA ILE A 516 -20.41 -2.07 9.68
C ILE A 516 -20.41 -1.40 8.31
N ILE A 517 -20.94 -2.09 7.30
CA ILE A 517 -21.14 -1.54 5.96
C ILE A 517 -22.62 -1.23 5.85
N VAL A 518 -22.96 0.07 5.79
CA VAL A 518 -24.34 0.54 5.77
C VAL A 518 -24.71 0.95 4.36
N LEU A 519 -25.64 0.23 3.72
CA LEU A 519 -26.11 0.52 2.36
C LEU A 519 -27.45 1.25 2.47
N SER A 520 -27.48 2.57 2.26
CA SER A 520 -28.66 3.40 2.50
C SER A 520 -28.64 4.66 1.64
N ASP A 521 -29.80 5.29 1.45
CA ASP A 521 -29.89 6.66 0.93
C ASP A 521 -29.78 7.73 2.04
N GLY A 522 -29.54 7.34 3.29
CA GLY A 522 -29.16 8.22 4.40
C GLY A 522 -30.30 8.95 5.08
N GLN A 523 -31.56 8.71 4.67
CA GLN A 523 -32.72 9.29 5.34
C GLN A 523 -32.94 8.61 6.69
N ASP A 524 -33.46 9.36 7.66
CA ASP A 524 -33.91 8.83 8.94
C ASP A 524 -35.27 9.43 9.26
N THR A 525 -36.28 8.56 9.39
CA THR A 525 -37.69 8.94 9.55
C THR A 525 -38.37 8.22 10.70
N ALA A 526 -37.78 7.13 11.21
CA ALA A 526 -38.36 6.25 12.21
C ALA A 526 -37.48 6.00 13.43
N SER A 527 -36.21 6.44 13.46
CA SER A 527 -35.34 6.15 14.61
C SER A 527 -35.81 6.84 15.89
N VAL A 528 -35.67 6.11 17.00
CA VAL A 528 -35.80 6.65 18.36
C VAL A 528 -34.49 7.31 18.79
N HIS A 529 -33.36 6.75 18.36
CA HIS A 529 -32.04 7.29 18.61
C HIS A 529 -31.65 8.40 17.63
N SER A 530 -30.66 9.19 18.05
CA SER A 530 -30.11 10.27 17.25
C SER A 530 -28.73 9.91 16.70
N LEU A 531 -28.29 10.66 15.69
CA LEU A 531 -26.90 10.63 15.22
C LEU A 531 -25.90 10.71 16.38
N ARG A 532 -26.17 11.52 17.41
CA ARG A 532 -25.29 11.68 18.59
C ARG A 532 -25.09 10.36 19.34
N ASP A 533 -26.12 9.52 19.41
CA ASP A 533 -26.04 8.25 20.12
C ASP A 533 -25.13 7.26 19.36
N VAL A 534 -25.24 7.24 18.02
CA VAL A 534 -24.31 6.49 17.14
C VAL A 534 -22.85 6.89 17.41
N THR A 535 -22.58 8.20 17.56
CA THR A 535 -21.20 8.69 17.79
C THR A 535 -20.57 8.23 19.11
N SER A 536 -21.40 7.83 20.08
CA SER A 536 -20.93 7.40 21.40
C SER A 536 -20.44 5.96 21.41
N LEU A 537 -20.89 5.13 20.46
CA LEU A 537 -20.57 3.70 20.35
C LEU A 537 -19.22 3.41 19.67
N ALA A 538 -18.75 4.30 18.79
CA ALA A 538 -17.51 4.09 18.04
C ALA A 538 -16.23 4.20 18.89
N ARG A 539 -16.34 4.45 20.20
CA ARG A 539 -15.20 4.74 21.09
C ARG A 539 -14.68 3.48 21.80
N GLY A 540 -14.06 2.58 21.04
CA GLY A 540 -13.18 1.55 21.58
C GLY A 540 -11.72 1.97 21.42
N GLU A 541 -10.91 1.95 22.48
CA GLU A 541 -9.49 2.36 22.42
C GLU A 541 -8.59 1.32 21.74
N ARG A 542 -8.92 0.03 21.84
CA ARG A 542 -8.08 -1.08 21.34
C ARG A 542 -8.51 -1.58 19.96
N ASN A 543 -9.82 -1.76 19.76
CA ASN A 543 -10.42 -2.28 18.53
C ASN A 543 -11.60 -1.39 18.09
N PRO A 544 -11.39 -0.23 17.46
CA PRO A 544 -12.47 0.70 17.13
C PRO A 544 -13.47 0.10 16.14
N LEU A 545 -14.74 0.48 16.26
CA LEU A 545 -15.79 0.08 15.32
C LEU A 545 -15.74 0.98 14.07
N LEU A 546 -15.46 0.39 12.92
CA LEU A 546 -15.46 1.06 11.63
C LEU A 546 -16.87 1.04 11.05
N ILE A 547 -17.34 2.17 10.53
CA ILE A 547 -18.66 2.27 9.90
C ILE A 547 -18.45 2.88 8.52
N PHE A 548 -18.82 2.17 7.46
CA PHE A 548 -18.68 2.57 6.06
C PHE A 548 -20.06 2.77 5.44
N PRO A 549 -20.53 4.03 5.35
CA PRO A 549 -21.76 4.33 4.63
C PRO A 549 -21.55 4.26 3.12
N VAL A 550 -22.41 3.50 2.43
CA VAL A 550 -22.49 3.40 0.98
C VAL A 550 -23.79 4.06 0.53
N ALA A 551 -23.67 5.20 -0.15
CA ALA A 551 -24.80 6.05 -0.52
C ALA A 551 -25.45 5.59 -1.83
N TYR A 552 -26.78 5.51 -1.83
CA TYR A 552 -27.58 5.18 -3.02
C TYR A 552 -28.55 6.30 -3.39
N GLY A 553 -28.65 6.60 -4.69
CA GLY A 553 -29.52 7.64 -5.20
C GLY A 553 -28.89 9.04 -5.23
N ARG A 554 -29.43 9.92 -6.07
CA ARG A 554 -28.98 11.32 -6.20
C ARG A 554 -29.52 12.23 -5.09
N ASP A 555 -30.56 11.74 -4.43
CA ASP A 555 -31.29 12.34 -3.33
C ASP A 555 -30.77 11.90 -1.96
N ALA A 556 -29.67 11.13 -1.93
CA ALA A 556 -29.10 10.65 -0.68
C ALA A 556 -28.72 11.79 0.28
N ASP A 557 -28.98 11.63 1.57
CA ASP A 557 -28.53 12.57 2.61
C ASP A 557 -27.04 12.33 2.91
N ILE A 558 -26.20 12.82 2.01
CA ILE A 558 -24.75 12.76 2.11
C ILE A 558 -24.24 13.50 3.36
N SER A 559 -24.99 14.46 3.90
CA SER A 559 -24.60 15.16 5.13
C SER A 559 -24.72 14.24 6.34
N ALA A 560 -25.85 13.54 6.48
CA ALA A 560 -26.05 12.55 7.54
C ALA A 560 -25.01 11.42 7.47
N LEU A 561 -24.82 10.84 6.28
CA LEU A 561 -23.84 9.76 6.07
C LEU A 561 -22.40 10.22 6.34
N ASN A 562 -22.02 11.44 5.93
CA ASN A 562 -20.69 11.97 6.22
C ASN A 562 -20.45 12.18 7.71
N ASN A 563 -21.49 12.57 8.45
CA ASN A 563 -21.33 12.69 9.89
C ASN A 563 -21.04 11.32 10.51
N ILE A 564 -21.79 10.28 10.14
CA ILE A 564 -21.53 8.90 10.60
C ILE A 564 -20.09 8.47 10.27
N ALA A 565 -19.67 8.62 9.01
CA ALA A 565 -18.33 8.22 8.55
C ALA A 565 -17.21 8.94 9.29
N ARG A 566 -17.36 10.25 9.55
CA ARG A 566 -16.35 11.04 10.29
C ARG A 566 -16.12 10.52 11.70
N PHE A 567 -17.12 9.97 12.38
CA PHE A 567 -16.97 9.47 13.74
C PHE A 567 -16.21 8.14 13.81
N SER A 568 -16.32 7.31 12.79
CA SER A 568 -15.56 6.06 12.64
C SER A 568 -14.22 6.26 11.92
N SER A 569 -13.82 7.50 11.63
CA SER A 569 -12.64 7.84 10.82
C SER A 569 -12.63 7.18 9.43
N THR A 570 -13.81 7.05 8.82
CA THR A 570 -14.01 6.54 7.47
C THR A 570 -14.56 7.62 6.53
N LYS A 571 -14.91 7.23 5.30
CA LYS A 571 -15.53 8.08 4.28
C LYS A 571 -16.82 7.45 3.77
N VAL A 572 -17.72 8.29 3.28
CA VAL A 572 -18.90 7.84 2.52
C VAL A 572 -18.45 7.40 1.13
N LEU A 573 -18.99 6.29 0.67
CA LEU A 573 -18.67 5.68 -0.62
C LEU A 573 -19.92 5.71 -1.52
N SER A 574 -19.73 5.68 -2.83
CA SER A 574 -20.86 5.50 -3.77
C SER A 574 -21.20 4.02 -3.93
N GLY A 575 -22.48 3.73 -4.16
CA GLY A 575 -22.96 2.37 -4.48
C GLY A 575 -22.66 1.89 -5.91
N ASP A 576 -21.88 2.65 -6.68
CA ASP A 576 -21.48 2.27 -8.04
C ASP A 576 -20.26 1.32 -8.04
N PRO A 577 -19.93 0.67 -9.16
CA PRO A 577 -18.80 -0.28 -9.20
C PRO A 577 -17.45 0.29 -8.75
N GLU A 578 -17.18 1.59 -8.94
CA GLU A 578 -15.93 2.20 -8.49
C GLU A 578 -15.95 2.41 -6.96
N GLY A 579 -17.07 2.87 -6.41
CA GLY A 579 -17.23 3.01 -4.95
C GLY A 579 -17.19 1.68 -4.21
N ILE A 580 -17.67 0.58 -4.81
CA ILE A 580 -17.53 -0.77 -4.24
C ILE A 580 -16.09 -1.30 -4.32
N LYS A 581 -15.37 -0.96 -5.39
CA LYS A 581 -13.94 -1.24 -5.46
C LYS A 581 -13.17 -0.45 -4.39
N GLU A 582 -13.47 0.83 -4.21
CA GLU A 582 -12.90 1.67 -3.16
C GLU A 582 -13.25 1.17 -1.75
N LEU A 583 -14.48 0.68 -1.54
CA LEU A 583 -14.89 0.01 -0.30
C LEU A 583 -13.97 -1.18 0.01
N PHE A 584 -13.77 -2.05 -0.98
CA PHE A 584 -12.93 -3.24 -0.82
C PHE A 584 -11.47 -2.88 -0.55
N GLU A 585 -10.92 -1.91 -1.28
CA GLU A 585 -9.56 -1.41 -1.05
C GLU A 585 -9.40 -0.85 0.37
N LEU A 586 -10.36 -0.03 0.80
CA LEU A 586 -10.37 0.57 2.14
C LEU A 586 -10.49 -0.52 3.22
N ILE A 587 -11.39 -1.47 3.06
CA ILE A 587 -11.60 -2.56 4.02
C ILE A 587 -10.38 -3.50 4.08
N SER A 588 -9.78 -3.84 2.94
CA SER A 588 -8.53 -4.64 2.88
C SER A 588 -7.34 -3.88 3.45
N SER A 589 -7.38 -2.54 3.48
CA SER A 589 -6.41 -1.71 4.19
C SER A 589 -6.55 -1.81 5.72
N TYR A 590 -7.64 -2.37 6.24
CA TYR A 590 -7.76 -2.65 7.67
C TYR A 590 -7.32 -4.07 7.99
N PHE A 591 -7.72 -5.08 7.20
CA PHE A 591 -7.45 -6.49 7.46
C PHE A 591 -6.85 -7.23 6.27
#